data_AF-A0AAW5HWK5-F1
#
_entry.id   AF-A0AAW5HWK5-F1
#
_cell.length_a   1.000
_cell.length_b   1.000
_cell.length_c   1.000
_cell.angle_alpha   90.00
_cell.angle_beta   90.00
_cell.angle_gamma   90.00
#
_symmetry.space_group_name_H-M   'P 1'
#
loop_
_entity.id
_entity.type
_entity.pdbx_description
1 polymer ?
#
loop_
_entity_poly.entity_id
_entity_poly.type
_entity_poly.pdbx_seq_one_letter_code
_entity_poly.pdbx_strand_id
1 'polypeptide(L)'
;MRIYTLGFSHKSAEEFFDILRESGVRRVVDIRRSNTNQLAGFTKKDDLRYFLRVILDMPYTHELALAPSADLMHAYRHDEVGFDEFSKQLREEYDAGEVSSLDRSLFDDAVLLCSEADPSTCHRLVAAEYLAKVWDDVEIVHL
;
A
#
# COMPACT_ATOMS: atom_id res chain seq x y z
N MET A 1 -3.05 -11.97 -12.33
CA MET A 1 -3.62 -10.69 -11.87
C MET A 1 -2.51 -9.68 -11.71
N ARG A 2 -2.83 -8.39 -11.73
CA ARG A 2 -1.83 -7.32 -11.50
C ARG A 2 -2.08 -6.65 -10.17
N ILE A 3 -1.00 -6.45 -9.42
CA ILE A 3 -0.99 -5.61 -8.23
C ILE A 3 -0.11 -4.41 -8.55
N TYR A 4 -0.71 -3.23 -8.49
CA TYR A 4 0.00 -1.98 -8.62
C TYR A 4 0.49 -1.52 -7.26
N THR A 5 1.53 -0.70 -7.20
CA THR A 5 1.97 -0.07 -5.96
C THR A 5 2.19 1.42 -6.18
N LEU A 6 1.77 2.27 -5.26
CA LEU A 6 1.94 3.72 -5.37
C LEU A 6 2.17 4.34 -4.00
N GLY A 7 2.98 5.38 -3.95
CA GLY A 7 3.15 6.22 -2.76
C GLY A 7 2.88 7.67 -3.06
N PHE A 8 2.29 8.37 -2.10
CA PHE A 8 1.81 9.73 -2.30
C PHE A 8 2.83 10.83 -1.98
N SER A 9 3.89 10.54 -1.20
CA SER A 9 4.90 11.56 -0.90
C SER A 9 5.55 12.10 -2.17
N HIS A 10 5.85 13.41 -2.14
CA HIS A 10 6.43 14.16 -3.25
C HIS A 10 5.57 14.20 -4.53
N LYS A 11 4.27 13.90 -4.42
CA LYS A 11 3.30 14.09 -5.49
C LYS A 11 2.24 15.10 -5.07
N SER A 12 1.84 15.96 -6.00
CA SER A 12 0.62 16.73 -5.89
C SER A 12 -0.61 15.82 -6.01
N ALA A 13 -1.78 16.35 -5.64
CA ALA A 13 -3.04 15.63 -5.85
C ALA A 13 -3.28 15.37 -7.34
N GLU A 14 -3.00 16.36 -8.20
CA GLU A 14 -3.12 16.25 -9.66
C GLU A 14 -2.30 15.08 -10.20
N GLU A 15 -0.98 15.07 -9.94
CA GLU A 15 -0.09 13.97 -10.36
C GLU A 15 -0.57 12.61 -9.83
N PHE A 16 -1.00 12.55 -8.56
CA PHE A 16 -1.47 11.30 -7.97
C PHE A 16 -2.72 10.76 -8.67
N PHE A 17 -3.73 11.60 -8.91
CA PHE A 17 -4.96 11.15 -9.57
C PHE A 17 -4.78 10.90 -11.06
N ASP A 18 -3.87 11.61 -11.73
CA ASP A 18 -3.53 11.39 -13.13
C ASP A 18 -2.82 10.04 -13.31
N ILE A 19 -1.84 9.71 -12.46
CA ILE A 19 -1.21 8.38 -12.45
C ILE A 19 -2.26 7.27 -12.31
N LEU A 20 -3.19 7.42 -11.38
CA LEU A 20 -4.26 6.43 -11.20
C LEU A 20 -5.16 6.33 -12.44
N ARG A 21 -5.52 7.46 -13.06
CA ARG A 21 -6.38 7.51 -14.25
C ARG A 21 -5.74 6.88 -15.48
N GLU A 22 -4.46 7.14 -15.69
CA GLU A 22 -3.70 6.68 -16.85
C GLU A 22 -3.23 5.23 -16.69
N SER A 23 -3.25 4.70 -15.48
CA SER A 23 -2.96 3.30 -15.17
C SER A 23 -4.15 2.37 -15.45
N GLY A 24 -3.90 1.06 -15.32
CA GLY A 24 -4.95 0.03 -15.34
C GLY A 24 -5.64 -0.22 -13.99
N VAL A 25 -5.39 0.63 -12.98
CA VAL A 25 -5.88 0.43 -11.61
C VAL A 25 -7.39 0.58 -11.54
N ARG A 26 -8.05 -0.33 -10.80
CA ARG A 26 -9.50 -0.33 -10.58
C ARG A 26 -9.92 -0.06 -9.13
N ARG A 27 -8.98 -0.09 -8.18
CA ARG A 27 -9.24 0.10 -6.74
C ARG A 27 -7.98 0.58 -6.02
N VAL A 28 -8.16 1.39 -4.99
CA VAL A 28 -7.11 1.70 -4.01
C VAL A 28 -7.27 0.82 -2.76
N VAL A 29 -6.22 0.11 -2.41
CA VAL A 29 -6.06 -0.59 -1.13
C VAL A 29 -5.01 0.17 -0.32
N ASP A 30 -5.47 0.93 0.66
CA ASP A 30 -4.62 1.67 1.59
C ASP A 30 -4.05 0.71 2.63
N ILE A 31 -2.73 0.56 2.65
CA ILE A 31 -2.01 -0.32 3.58
C ILE A 31 -1.26 0.48 4.65
N ARG A 32 -1.58 1.78 4.80
CA ARG A 32 -0.97 2.63 5.82
C ARG A 32 -1.62 2.37 7.18
N ARG A 33 -0.80 2.17 8.21
CA ARG A 33 -1.28 2.11 9.59
C ARG A 33 -1.89 3.44 10.05
N SER A 34 -1.25 4.56 9.69
CA SER A 34 -1.67 5.91 10.07
C SER A 34 -2.01 6.72 8.82
N ASN A 35 -3.30 6.99 8.58
CA ASN A 35 -3.81 7.68 7.39
C ASN A 35 -4.81 8.81 7.68
N THR A 36 -4.93 9.24 8.94
CA THR A 36 -5.86 10.32 9.36
C THR A 36 -5.16 11.59 9.82
N ASN A 37 -3.83 11.59 9.91
CA ASN A 37 -3.06 12.74 10.38
C ASN A 37 -3.02 13.86 9.33
N GLN A 38 -2.65 15.09 9.75
CA GLN A 38 -2.56 16.24 8.84
C GLN A 38 -1.47 16.09 7.78
N LEU A 39 -0.44 15.29 8.06
CA LEU A 39 0.66 15.03 7.13
C LEU A 39 0.25 14.16 5.93
N ALA A 40 -0.89 13.48 6.00
CA ALA A 40 -1.47 12.77 4.86
C ALA A 40 -2.01 13.73 3.78
N GLY A 41 -2.20 15.02 4.09
CA GLY A 41 -2.65 16.02 3.11
C GLY A 41 -3.95 15.58 2.41
N PHE A 42 -3.95 15.61 1.08
CA PHE A 42 -5.09 15.17 0.25
C PHE A 42 -5.37 13.66 0.35
N THR A 43 -4.46 12.87 0.90
CA THR A 43 -4.61 11.41 1.08
C THR A 43 -5.16 11.02 2.45
N LYS A 44 -5.68 11.98 3.24
CA LYS A 44 -6.42 11.66 4.46
C LYS A 44 -7.54 10.68 4.15
N LYS A 45 -7.72 9.65 4.99
CA LYS A 45 -8.62 8.52 4.72
C LYS A 45 -9.98 8.90 4.12
N ASP A 46 -10.73 9.76 4.80
CA ASP A 46 -12.10 10.10 4.36
C ASP A 46 -12.10 11.02 3.13
N ASP A 47 -11.13 11.94 3.05
CA ASP A 47 -10.96 12.85 1.91
C ASP A 47 -10.55 12.05 0.65
N LEU A 48 -9.57 11.17 0.78
CA LEU A 48 -9.11 10.28 -0.29
C LEU A 48 -10.23 9.38 -0.79
N ARG A 49 -11.00 8.77 0.12
CA ARG A 49 -12.16 7.96 -0.24
C ARG A 49 -13.19 8.77 -1.02
N TYR A 50 -13.45 10.01 -0.60
CA TYR A 50 -14.35 10.91 -1.30
C TYR A 50 -13.81 11.30 -2.69
N PHE A 51 -12.54 11.69 -2.78
CA PHE A 51 -11.89 12.11 -4.03
C PHE A 51 -11.82 10.97 -5.05
N LEU A 52 -11.43 9.76 -4.64
CA LEU A 52 -11.39 8.60 -5.53
C LEU A 52 -12.76 8.31 -6.14
N ARG A 53 -13.83 8.39 -5.35
CA ARG A 53 -15.20 8.22 -5.85
C ARG A 53 -15.59 9.33 -6.82
N VAL A 54 -15.29 10.59 -6.51
CA VAL A 54 -15.77 11.74 -7.31
C VAL A 54 -14.96 11.96 -8.58
N ILE A 55 -13.64 11.70 -8.54
CA ILE A 55 -12.72 11.97 -9.65
C ILE A 55 -12.60 10.76 -10.58
N LEU A 56 -12.59 9.54 -10.04
CA LEU A 56 -12.27 8.32 -10.78
C LEU A 56 -13.34 7.22 -10.69
N ASP A 57 -14.43 7.43 -9.93
CA ASP A 57 -15.40 6.38 -9.57
C ASP A 57 -14.73 5.12 -9.00
N MET A 58 -13.64 5.31 -8.24
CA MET A 58 -12.77 4.23 -7.81
C MET A 58 -13.07 3.82 -6.36
N PRO A 59 -13.27 2.51 -6.07
CA PRO A 59 -13.40 2.02 -4.72
C PRO A 59 -12.13 2.22 -3.88
N TYR A 60 -12.33 2.41 -2.58
CA TYR A 60 -11.29 2.54 -1.58
C TYR A 60 -11.50 1.52 -0.47
N THR A 61 -10.46 0.78 -0.10
CA THR A 61 -10.44 -0.14 1.06
C THR A 61 -9.21 0.17 1.91
N HIS A 62 -9.35 0.10 3.24
CA HIS A 62 -8.24 0.22 4.18
C HIS A 62 -7.94 -1.17 4.72
N GLU A 63 -6.79 -1.73 4.35
CA GLU A 63 -6.38 -3.08 4.72
C GLU A 63 -5.21 -3.02 5.71
N LEU A 64 -5.54 -3.16 7.00
CA LEU A 64 -4.54 -3.09 8.07
C LEU A 64 -3.71 -4.37 8.22
N ALA A 65 -4.17 -5.51 7.66
CA ALA A 65 -3.40 -6.76 7.70
C ALA A 65 -2.07 -6.64 6.94
N LEU A 66 -1.99 -5.73 5.96
CA LEU A 66 -0.79 -5.42 5.19
C LEU A 66 0.01 -4.22 5.73
N ALA A 67 -0.41 -3.66 6.87
CA ALA A 67 0.27 -2.53 7.49
C ALA A 67 1.26 -3.03 8.56
N PRO A 68 2.57 -2.69 8.47
CA PRO A 68 3.55 -3.07 9.49
C PRO A 68 3.09 -2.63 10.87
N SER A 69 3.37 -3.41 11.92
CA SER A 69 3.05 -3.02 13.30
C SER A 69 3.65 -1.66 13.67
N ALA A 70 3.05 -1.02 14.69
CA ALA A 70 3.53 0.28 15.14
C ALA A 70 4.99 0.22 15.63
N ASP A 71 5.34 -0.86 16.32
CA ASP A 71 6.66 -1.09 16.90
C ASP A 71 7.69 -1.38 15.80
N LEU A 72 7.36 -2.26 14.84
CA LEU A 72 8.26 -2.56 13.72
C LEU A 72 8.52 -1.31 12.87
N MET A 73 7.47 -0.54 12.56
CA MET A 73 7.63 0.71 11.81
C MET A 73 8.36 1.78 12.62
N HIS A 74 8.25 1.77 13.96
CA HIS A 74 9.04 2.66 14.81
C HIS A 74 10.52 2.31 14.73
N ALA A 75 10.88 1.04 14.93
CA ALA A 75 12.26 0.56 14.86
C ALA A 75 12.91 0.89 13.51
N TYR A 76 12.19 0.66 12.41
CA TYR A 76 12.69 0.97 11.07
C TYR A 76 12.91 2.47 10.84
N ARG A 77 12.00 3.33 11.30
CA ARG A 77 12.13 4.79 11.13
C ARG A 77 13.22 5.43 11.99
N HIS A 78 13.66 4.74 13.05
CA HIS A 78 14.72 5.21 13.95
C HIS A 78 16.04 4.49 13.71
N ASP A 79 16.19 3.83 12.55
CA ASP A 79 17.39 3.11 12.14
C ASP A 79 17.84 2.02 13.14
N GLU A 80 16.91 1.52 13.98
CA GLU A 80 17.17 0.43 14.92
C GLU A 80 17.29 -0.91 14.18
N VAL A 81 16.62 -1.02 13.03
CA VAL A 81 16.70 -2.16 12.10
C VAL A 81 16.88 -1.66 10.66
N GLY A 82 17.70 -2.35 9.88
CA GLY A 82 17.83 -2.11 8.44
C GLY A 82 16.66 -2.71 7.64
N PHE A 83 16.56 -2.36 6.35
CA PHE A 83 15.45 -2.82 5.49
C PHE A 83 15.35 -4.35 5.39
N ASP A 84 16.48 -5.06 5.33
CA ASP A 84 16.48 -6.53 5.26
C ASP A 84 15.78 -7.15 6.47
N GLU A 85 16.16 -6.72 7.68
CA GLU A 85 15.57 -7.21 8.93
C GLU A 85 14.11 -6.75 9.08
N PHE A 86 13.82 -5.49 8.74
CA PHE A 86 12.45 -4.98 8.69
C PHE A 86 11.55 -5.83 7.78
N SER A 87 12.03 -6.14 6.57
CA SER A 87 11.29 -6.91 5.58
C SER A 87 11.06 -8.35 6.03
N LYS A 88 12.01 -8.93 6.78
CA LYS A 88 11.88 -10.27 7.35
C LYS A 88 10.80 -10.29 8.44
N GLN A 89 10.90 -9.40 9.43
CA GLN A 89 9.93 -9.31 10.53
C GLN A 89 8.52 -8.99 10.01
N LEU A 90 8.40 -8.14 8.99
CA LEU A 90 7.10 -7.84 8.38
C LEU A 90 6.46 -9.06 7.71
N ARG A 91 7.25 -9.93 7.06
CA ARG A 91 6.74 -11.18 6.50
C ARG A 91 6.29 -12.14 7.61
N GLU A 92 7.00 -12.18 8.74
CA GLU A 92 6.58 -12.94 9.93
C GLU A 92 5.25 -12.40 10.52
N GLU A 93 5.04 -11.07 10.54
CA GLU A 93 3.76 -10.47 10.90
C GLU A 93 2.63 -10.89 9.95
N TYR A 94 2.90 -10.98 8.64
CA TYR A 94 1.91 -11.42 7.65
C TYR A 94 1.56 -12.90 7.78
N ASP A 95 2.56 -13.75 8.03
CA ASP A 95 2.36 -15.18 8.31
C ASP A 95 1.49 -15.37 9.56
N ALA A 96 1.76 -14.61 10.63
CA ALA A 96 0.99 -14.66 11.88
C ALA A 96 -0.41 -14.03 11.76
N GLY A 97 -0.57 -13.02 10.90
CA GLY A 97 -1.81 -12.29 10.67
C GLY A 97 -2.76 -12.92 9.65
N GLU A 98 -2.46 -14.13 9.17
CA GLU A 98 -3.26 -14.86 8.17
C GLU A 98 -3.48 -14.05 6.88
N VAL A 99 -2.50 -13.25 6.44
CA VAL A 99 -2.59 -12.45 5.19
C VAL A 99 -2.86 -13.33 3.96
N SER A 100 -2.43 -14.59 3.99
CA SER A 100 -2.73 -15.60 2.97
C SER A 100 -4.22 -15.89 2.81
N SER A 101 -5.03 -15.61 3.85
CA SER A 101 -6.48 -15.81 3.85
C SER A 101 -7.29 -14.62 3.31
N LEU A 102 -6.62 -13.50 2.99
CA LEU A 102 -7.29 -12.33 2.44
C LEU A 102 -8.00 -12.66 1.12
N ASP A 103 -9.14 -12.01 0.89
CA ASP A 103 -9.89 -12.16 -0.36
C ASP A 103 -9.08 -11.61 -1.53
N ARG A 104 -8.48 -12.52 -2.29
CA ARG A 104 -7.69 -12.24 -3.49
C ARG A 104 -8.41 -11.33 -4.49
N SER A 105 -9.74 -11.39 -4.58
CA SER A 105 -10.51 -10.54 -5.49
C SER A 105 -10.45 -9.06 -5.13
N LEU A 106 -10.06 -8.72 -3.89
CA LEU A 106 -9.86 -7.34 -3.47
C LEU A 106 -8.66 -6.67 -4.13
N PHE A 107 -7.72 -7.48 -4.65
CA PHE A 107 -6.41 -7.06 -5.11
C PHE A 107 -6.23 -7.13 -6.64
N ASP A 108 -7.22 -7.64 -7.38
CA ASP A 108 -7.16 -7.69 -8.84
C ASP A 108 -7.19 -6.29 -9.45
N ASP A 109 -6.12 -5.93 -10.17
CA ASP A 109 -5.87 -4.57 -10.68
C ASP A 109 -5.98 -3.48 -9.59
N ALA A 110 -5.66 -3.82 -8.34
CA ALA A 110 -5.65 -2.86 -7.24
C ALA A 110 -4.28 -2.21 -7.08
N VAL A 111 -4.26 -0.98 -6.56
CA VAL A 111 -3.02 -0.32 -6.12
C VAL A 111 -2.88 -0.40 -4.60
N LEU A 112 -1.73 -0.91 -4.15
CA LEU A 112 -1.31 -0.82 -2.75
C LEU A 112 -0.74 0.58 -2.49
N LEU A 113 -1.44 1.35 -1.65
CA LEU A 113 -1.06 2.72 -1.32
C LEU A 113 -0.25 2.78 -0.02
N CYS A 114 0.93 3.39 -0.10
CA CYS A 114 1.74 3.75 1.08
C CYS A 114 2.11 5.25 1.09
N SER A 115 2.96 5.66 2.05
CA SER A 115 3.42 7.04 2.16
C SER A 115 4.67 7.33 1.34
N GLU A 116 5.64 6.44 1.33
CA GLU A 116 7.00 6.67 0.81
C GLU A 116 7.01 6.83 -0.72
N ALA A 117 7.85 7.72 -1.25
CA ALA A 117 7.94 7.91 -2.70
C ALA A 117 8.63 6.71 -3.38
N ASP A 118 9.77 6.29 -2.84
CA ASP A 118 10.60 5.19 -3.36
C ASP A 118 10.02 3.81 -2.97
N PRO A 119 9.72 2.93 -3.95
CA PRO A 119 9.29 1.56 -3.64
C PRO A 119 10.41 0.67 -3.08
N SER A 120 11.69 0.96 -3.33
CA SER A 120 12.81 0.03 -3.12
C SER A 120 13.03 -0.40 -1.66
N THR A 121 12.62 0.45 -0.72
CA THR A 121 12.88 0.28 0.72
C THR A 121 11.63 0.61 1.54
N CYS A 122 10.47 0.18 1.06
CA CYS A 122 9.16 0.47 1.64
C CYS A 122 8.35 -0.80 1.93
N HIS A 123 7.47 -0.74 2.93
CA HIS A 123 6.53 -1.83 3.25
C HIS A 123 5.62 -2.24 2.09
N ARG A 124 5.30 -1.34 1.15
CA ARG A 124 4.48 -1.70 -0.03
C ARG A 124 5.15 -2.73 -0.93
N LEU A 125 6.49 -2.71 -1.02
CA LEU A 125 7.24 -3.72 -1.76
C LEU A 125 7.11 -5.08 -1.08
N VAL A 126 7.36 -5.10 0.24
CA VAL A 126 7.25 -6.33 1.04
C VAL A 126 5.84 -6.92 0.97
N ALA A 127 4.80 -6.07 1.04
CA ALA A 127 3.41 -6.47 0.88
C ALA A 127 3.14 -7.07 -0.52
N ALA A 128 3.53 -6.37 -1.59
CA ALA A 128 3.31 -6.84 -2.96
C ALA A 128 4.03 -8.16 -3.24
N GLU A 129 5.28 -8.30 -2.83
CA GLU A 129 6.07 -9.54 -2.96
C GLU A 129 5.48 -10.68 -2.15
N TYR A 130 5.02 -10.40 -0.92
CA TYR A 130 4.37 -11.42 -0.10
C TYR A 130 3.09 -11.93 -0.75
N LEU A 131 2.23 -11.03 -1.25
CA LEU A 131 1.02 -11.39 -1.98
C LEU A 131 1.34 -12.21 -3.25
N ALA A 132 2.37 -11.83 -4.00
CA ALA A 132 2.82 -12.59 -5.18
C ALA A 132 3.43 -13.95 -4.85
N LYS A 133 3.92 -14.14 -3.62
CA LYS A 133 4.40 -15.44 -3.14
C LYS A 133 3.25 -16.36 -2.73
N VAL A 134 2.20 -15.83 -2.11
CA VAL A 134 1.05 -16.63 -1.63
C VAL A 134 -0.01 -16.89 -2.71
N TRP A 135 -0.04 -16.09 -3.77
CA TRP A 135 -0.97 -16.26 -4.89
C TRP A 135 -0.22 -16.48 -6.20
N ASP A 136 -0.66 -17.48 -6.98
CA ASP A 136 -0.09 -17.76 -8.29
C ASP A 136 -0.39 -16.66 -9.31
N ASP A 137 0.52 -16.43 -10.27
CA ASP A 137 0.35 -15.51 -11.40
C ASP A 137 0.03 -14.05 -11.01
N VAL A 138 0.77 -13.48 -10.06
CA VAL A 138 0.72 -12.07 -9.71
C VAL A 138 1.86 -11.31 -10.41
N GLU A 139 1.50 -10.30 -11.20
CA GLU A 139 2.43 -9.33 -11.76
C GLU A 139 2.43 -8.07 -10.88
N ILE A 140 3.62 -7.62 -10.45
CA ILE A 140 3.78 -6.41 -9.64
C ILE A 140 4.20 -5.25 -10.54
N VAL A 141 3.48 -4.14 -10.48
CA VAL A 141 3.76 -2.93 -11.27
C VAL A 141 3.90 -1.72 -10.33
N HIS A 142 5.08 -1.10 -10.31
CA HIS A 142 5.31 0.11 -9.53
C HIS A 142 4.93 1.35 -10.35
N LEU A 143 4.06 2.20 -9.78
CA LEU A 143 3.58 3.46 -10.36
C LEU A 143 4.27 4.68 -9.72
#